data_AF-A0A150GP93-F1
#
_entry.id   AF-A0A150GP93-F1
#
_cell.length_a   1.000
_cell.length_b   1.000
_cell.length_c   1.000
_cell.angle_alpha   90.00
_cell.angle_beta   90.00
_cell.angle_gamma   90.00
#
_symmetry.space_group_name_H-M   'P 1'
#
loop_
_entity.id
_entity.type
_entity.pdbx_description
1 polymer ?
#
loop_
_entity_poly.entity_id
_entity_poly.type
_entity_poly.pdbx_seq_one_letter_code
_entity_poly.pdbx_strand_id
1 'polypeptide(L)'
;MAGANLEEVYLLKPLNESAPTAEDKRHSQELEAFLRSSGLYESLDEALLREEVLGLFYQLVQSWVKGVCRKKNFNQTPDVAEMQPVPDAFVPMIGIKYKGVQLDVLYAPLAMHTLPEQLDLSNHAVLRGCDEPTVRSLNGCRVTDTILRLVPRQDVFRLALRAVKHWAALRGIASNVTGYLGGVNLAIMVAKICQLYPRAEASTVLLKFFILLKAWPWPRAIHLRVPEDHSMGLPVWDPRPGTRDSLALMPVITPAYPSMNSLYNVQRSTLEVMTAEFANAAEVCTSFMRCLNGQPIEWSRLFAPVPFFTQHTFYIQLEVSADGEHDLVLWDGWVSSRIRRLVRNLEDHVRVRPYPKAQRAPSGPKSVEPERPRLLYYIGIDKRQAAAVTASQLLPNGQLAALPPHAPGAAATVPAGKVDLKQPCLIFVNEVTAWPAKRAGMELRVNVLKKAQLPPWLTQPKEEMLPAAQQEAAADTGAERPAVKLEALPPPADGSAAVAAGPQQLGDQTGGAPCTLFCLS
;
A
#
# COMPACT_ATOMS: atom_id res chain seq x y z
N MET A 1 -9.82 -22.99 15.91
CA MET A 1 -9.57 -23.98 14.83
C MET A 1 -8.14 -24.52 14.94
N ALA A 2 -7.85 -25.34 15.95
CA ALA A 2 -6.62 -26.11 16.03
C ALA A 2 -6.94 -27.52 15.51
N GLY A 3 -6.48 -27.87 14.31
CA GLY A 3 -6.69 -29.21 13.73
C GLY A 3 -6.97 -29.30 12.24
N ALA A 4 -7.10 -28.18 11.50
CA ALA A 4 -7.13 -28.26 10.04
C ALA A 4 -5.70 -28.55 9.54
N ASN A 5 -5.53 -29.62 8.76
CA ASN A 5 -4.27 -29.90 8.07
C ASN A 5 -4.01 -28.72 7.11
N LEU A 6 -2.96 -27.93 7.34
CA LEU A 6 -2.66 -26.74 6.53
C LEU A 6 -2.50 -27.08 5.05
N GLU A 7 -2.16 -28.34 4.72
CA GLU A 7 -2.13 -28.87 3.36
C GLU A 7 -3.51 -28.89 2.66
N GLU A 8 -4.61 -29.05 3.39
CA GLU A 8 -5.97 -29.01 2.81
C GLU A 8 -6.45 -27.56 2.56
N VAL A 9 -5.84 -26.60 3.25
CA VAL A 9 -6.18 -25.17 3.13
C VAL A 9 -5.41 -24.51 1.98
N TYR A 10 -4.17 -24.97 1.73
CA TYR A 10 -3.31 -24.41 0.69
C TYR A 10 -3.65 -24.96 -0.70
N LEU A 11 -3.56 -24.09 -1.71
CA LEU A 11 -3.76 -24.48 -3.11
C LEU A 11 -2.55 -25.19 -3.73
N LEU A 12 -1.38 -25.05 -3.13
CA LEU A 12 -0.13 -25.65 -3.62
C LEU A 12 0.59 -26.30 -2.45
N LYS A 13 1.13 -27.49 -2.68
CA LYS A 13 2.06 -28.14 -1.75
C LYS A 13 3.35 -27.34 -1.62
N PRO A 14 4.05 -27.41 -0.48
CA PRO A 14 5.38 -26.84 -0.33
C PRO A 14 6.33 -27.28 -1.46
N LEU A 15 7.13 -26.35 -1.98
CA LEU A 15 8.17 -26.67 -2.97
C LEU A 15 9.44 -27.22 -2.31
N ASN A 16 9.70 -26.84 -1.05
CA ASN A 16 10.84 -27.31 -0.29
C ASN A 16 10.57 -27.22 1.22
N GLU A 17 10.80 -28.33 1.93
CA GLU A 17 10.64 -28.46 3.38
C GLU A 17 11.95 -28.80 4.10
N SER A 18 13.09 -28.57 3.45
CA SER A 18 14.40 -28.72 4.06
C SER A 18 14.58 -27.72 5.20
N ALA A 19 15.27 -28.14 6.25
CA ALA A 19 15.67 -27.25 7.33
C ALA A 19 16.69 -26.20 6.82
N PRO A 20 16.69 -24.99 7.39
CA PRO A 20 17.63 -23.95 6.98
C PRO A 20 19.05 -24.30 7.42
N THR A 21 20.02 -23.98 6.56
CA THR A 21 21.44 -24.14 6.86
C THR A 21 21.93 -23.09 7.87
N ALA A 22 23.13 -23.27 8.42
CA ALA A 22 23.76 -22.24 9.24
C ALA A 22 23.97 -20.93 8.45
N GLU A 23 24.22 -21.04 7.15
CA GLU A 23 24.44 -19.92 6.26
C GLU A 23 23.15 -19.13 5.99
N ASP A 24 22.01 -19.81 5.80
CA ASP A 24 20.69 -19.17 5.66
C ASP A 24 20.35 -18.31 6.89
N LYS A 25 20.65 -18.83 8.08
CA LYS A 25 20.45 -18.12 9.36
C LYS A 25 21.36 -16.90 9.46
N ARG A 26 22.67 -17.05 9.16
CA ARG A 26 23.61 -15.93 9.13
C ARG A 26 23.15 -14.82 8.18
N HIS A 27 22.78 -15.18 6.95
CA HIS A 27 22.29 -14.21 5.95
C HIS A 27 21.01 -13.50 6.41
N SER A 28 20.14 -14.18 7.16
CA SER A 28 18.93 -13.55 7.70
C SER A 28 19.23 -12.57 8.84
N GLN A 29 20.21 -12.86 9.67
CA GLN A 29 20.71 -11.93 10.69
C GLN A 29 21.35 -10.70 10.05
N GLU A 30 22.16 -10.87 9.00
CA GLU A 30 22.76 -9.78 8.25
C GLU A 30 21.71 -8.91 7.54
N LEU A 31 20.68 -9.54 6.96
CA LEU A 31 19.55 -8.84 6.38
C LEU A 31 18.82 -8.00 7.44
N GLU A 32 18.54 -8.58 8.61
CA GLU A 32 17.89 -7.85 9.69
C GLU A 32 18.73 -6.66 10.18
N ALA A 33 20.04 -6.85 10.35
CA ALA A 33 20.96 -5.77 10.71
C ALA A 33 20.94 -4.63 9.67
N PHE A 34 20.96 -4.96 8.38
CA PHE A 34 20.85 -3.98 7.30
C PHE A 34 19.51 -3.21 7.35
N LEU A 35 18.39 -3.90 7.58
CA LEU A 35 17.08 -3.24 7.66
C LEU A 35 16.95 -2.36 8.90
N ARG A 36 17.61 -2.72 10.01
CA ARG A 36 17.69 -1.89 11.22
C ARG A 36 18.49 -0.62 10.99
N SER A 37 19.67 -0.72 10.37
CA SER A 37 20.47 0.47 10.02
C SER A 37 19.80 1.37 8.99
N SER A 38 18.84 0.84 8.22
CA SER A 38 18.03 1.60 7.25
C SER A 38 16.86 2.38 7.88
N GLY A 39 16.72 2.39 9.23
CA GLY A 39 15.69 3.17 9.93
C GLY A 39 14.26 2.64 9.77
N LEU A 40 14.09 1.34 9.52
CA LEU A 40 12.78 0.72 9.26
C LEU A 40 12.08 0.13 10.50
N TYR A 41 12.71 0.27 11.66
CA TYR A 41 12.22 -0.21 12.94
C TYR A 41 11.89 1.01 13.79
N GLU A 42 10.67 1.03 14.33
CA GLU A 42 10.31 2.03 15.32
C GLU A 42 11.14 1.83 16.59
N SER A 43 11.39 2.93 17.29
CA SER A 43 12.01 2.92 18.61
C SER A 43 11.06 2.34 19.66
N LEU A 44 11.62 1.93 20.81
CA LEU A 44 10.81 1.45 21.93
C LEU A 44 9.85 2.53 22.42
N ASP A 45 10.30 3.79 22.49
CA ASP A 45 9.48 4.92 22.93
C ASP A 45 8.31 5.19 21.96
N GLU A 46 8.55 5.11 20.64
CA GLU A 46 7.47 5.22 19.65
C GLU A 46 6.47 4.07 19.75
N ALA A 47 6.93 2.84 20.00
CA ALA A 47 6.06 1.69 20.18
C ALA A 47 5.19 1.82 21.44
N LEU A 48 5.79 2.22 22.57
CA LEU A 48 5.08 2.46 23.84
C LEU A 48 4.06 3.60 23.69
N LEU A 49 4.44 4.69 23.02
CA LEU A 49 3.52 5.80 22.74
C LEU A 49 2.33 5.35 21.88
N ARG A 50 2.57 4.52 20.86
CA ARG A 50 1.49 3.95 20.03
C ARG A 50 0.57 3.06 20.86
N GLU A 51 1.11 2.21 21.72
CA GLU A 51 0.31 1.37 22.62
C GLU A 51 -0.55 2.21 23.57
N GLU A 52 0.02 3.26 24.19
CA GLU A 52 -0.72 4.20 25.03
C GLU A 52 -1.86 4.89 24.26
N VAL A 53 -1.56 5.41 23.06
CA VAL A 53 -2.54 6.07 22.20
C VAL A 53 -3.68 5.11 21.82
N LEU A 54 -3.37 3.85 21.50
CA LEU A 54 -4.37 2.83 21.19
C LEU A 54 -5.25 2.51 22.41
N GLY A 55 -4.67 2.41 23.61
CA GLY A 55 -5.41 2.20 24.85
C GLY A 55 -6.37 3.35 25.16
N LEU A 56 -5.91 4.59 25.04
CA LEU A 56 -6.74 5.80 25.22
C LEU A 56 -7.85 5.88 24.16
N PHE A 57 -7.53 5.60 22.91
CA PHE A 57 -8.51 5.57 21.83
C PHE A 57 -9.57 4.49 22.05
N TYR A 58 -9.17 3.30 22.52
CA TYR A 58 -10.10 2.22 22.88
C TYR A 58 -11.05 2.66 24.00
N GLN A 59 -10.54 3.31 25.05
CA GLN A 59 -11.37 3.86 26.13
C GLN A 59 -12.34 4.93 25.61
N LEU A 60 -11.88 5.81 24.72
CA LEU A 60 -12.72 6.81 24.07
C LEU A 60 -13.85 6.17 23.27
N VAL A 61 -13.54 5.14 22.47
CA VAL A 61 -14.53 4.37 21.70
C VAL A 61 -15.52 3.69 22.64
N GLN A 62 -15.07 3.04 23.72
CA GLN A 62 -15.97 2.41 24.68
C GLN A 62 -16.89 3.43 25.37
N SER A 63 -16.34 4.57 25.78
CA SER A 63 -17.11 5.68 26.38
C SER A 63 -18.10 6.25 25.37
N TRP A 64 -17.68 6.42 24.12
CA TRP A 64 -18.51 6.88 23.01
C TRP A 64 -19.64 5.90 22.69
N VAL A 65 -19.38 4.60 22.53
CA VAL A 65 -20.42 3.59 22.31
C VAL A 65 -21.40 3.59 23.48
N LYS A 66 -20.91 3.58 24.73
CA LYS A 66 -21.75 3.68 25.94
C LYS A 66 -22.54 5.00 25.95
N GLY A 67 -21.94 6.09 25.48
CA GLY A 67 -22.49 7.44 25.42
C GLY A 67 -23.57 7.61 24.35
N VAL A 68 -23.36 7.08 23.14
CA VAL A 68 -24.34 7.01 22.05
C VAL A 68 -25.50 6.11 22.43
N CYS A 69 -25.23 4.95 23.05
CA CYS A 69 -26.27 4.08 23.62
C CYS A 69 -27.07 4.79 24.73
N ARG A 70 -26.47 5.73 25.46
CA ARG A 70 -27.13 6.51 26.52
C ARG A 70 -27.80 7.79 26.01
N LYS A 71 -27.32 8.41 24.93
CA LYS A 71 -27.72 9.75 24.48
C LYS A 71 -27.50 9.94 22.97
N LYS A 72 -28.59 10.14 22.24
CA LYS A 72 -28.61 11.02 21.06
C LYS A 72 -28.25 12.46 21.46
N ASN A 73 -26.96 12.81 21.64
CA ASN A 73 -26.35 14.14 21.42
C ASN A 73 -24.89 14.22 21.93
N PHE A 74 -23.99 14.65 21.03
CA PHE A 74 -22.53 14.50 21.09
C PHE A 74 -21.70 15.70 21.63
N ASN A 75 -20.43 15.36 21.93
CA ASN A 75 -19.16 16.15 21.96
C ASN A 75 -18.74 16.94 23.22
N GLN A 76 -17.50 16.67 23.70
CA GLN A 76 -16.29 17.52 23.53
C GLN A 76 -15.09 16.92 24.32
N THR A 77 -14.07 16.41 23.63
CA THR A 77 -12.79 15.98 24.25
C THR A 77 -11.64 16.85 23.74
N PRO A 78 -10.83 17.48 24.61
CA PRO A 78 -9.80 18.46 24.22
C PRO A 78 -8.51 17.88 23.60
N ASP A 79 -8.33 16.56 23.59
CA ASP A 79 -7.05 15.94 23.22
C ASP A 79 -6.89 15.60 21.71
N VAL A 80 -7.88 15.91 20.87
CA VAL A 80 -7.83 15.66 19.42
C VAL A 80 -7.21 16.87 18.71
N ALA A 81 -5.99 16.73 18.19
CA ALA A 81 -5.29 17.83 17.54
C ALA A 81 -5.84 18.15 16.14
N GLU A 82 -6.15 17.12 15.34
CA GLU A 82 -6.67 17.26 13.97
C GLU A 82 -7.62 16.09 13.64
N MET A 83 -8.76 16.37 13.00
CA MET A 83 -9.75 15.38 12.56
C MET A 83 -10.17 15.67 11.12
N GLN A 84 -10.02 14.69 10.24
CA GLN A 84 -10.34 14.81 8.82
C GLN A 84 -11.27 13.66 8.40
N PRO A 85 -12.59 13.90 8.29
CA PRO A 85 -13.52 12.92 7.76
C PRO A 85 -13.37 12.80 6.24
N VAL A 86 -13.38 11.56 5.73
CA VAL A 86 -13.35 11.26 4.29
C VAL A 86 -14.49 10.28 3.95
N PRO A 87 -15.75 10.76 3.95
CA PRO A 87 -16.92 9.90 3.78
C PRO A 87 -17.05 9.33 2.35
N ASP A 88 -16.56 10.06 1.35
CA ASP A 88 -16.69 9.71 -0.07
C ASP A 88 -15.56 8.80 -0.59
N ALA A 89 -14.66 8.34 0.28
CA ALA A 89 -13.63 7.36 -0.07
C ALA A 89 -14.24 5.99 -0.38
N PHE A 90 -13.50 5.14 -1.09
CA PHE A 90 -13.92 3.77 -1.36
C PHE A 90 -14.23 2.99 -0.07
N VAL A 91 -13.45 3.25 0.99
CA VAL A 91 -13.76 2.83 2.37
C VAL A 91 -13.86 4.11 3.19
N PRO A 92 -15.05 4.47 3.71
CA PRO A 92 -15.22 5.66 4.54
C PRO A 92 -14.31 5.61 5.76
N MET A 93 -13.62 6.71 6.05
CA MET A 93 -12.64 6.77 7.13
C MET A 93 -12.57 8.14 7.79
N ILE A 94 -12.08 8.16 9.02
CA ILE A 94 -11.74 9.38 9.76
C ILE A 94 -10.25 9.34 10.05
N GLY A 95 -9.50 10.26 9.44
CA GLY A 95 -8.10 10.49 9.80
C GLY A 95 -8.02 11.35 11.06
N ILE A 96 -7.26 10.92 12.06
CA ILE A 96 -7.08 11.63 13.32
C ILE A 96 -5.59 11.71 13.63
N LYS A 97 -5.09 12.87 14.04
CA LYS A 97 -3.76 12.99 14.64
C LYS A 97 -3.91 13.18 16.14
N TYR A 98 -3.54 12.15 16.91
CA TYR A 98 -3.66 12.13 18.37
C TYR A 98 -2.29 11.93 19.01
N LYS A 99 -1.85 12.88 19.86
CA LYS A 99 -0.49 12.92 20.44
C LYS A 99 0.64 12.71 19.40
N GLY A 100 0.46 13.24 18.19
CA GLY A 100 1.43 13.10 17.09
C GLY A 100 1.35 11.79 16.30
N VAL A 101 0.56 10.81 16.75
CA VAL A 101 0.29 9.56 16.02
C VAL A 101 -0.88 9.76 15.06
N GLN A 102 -0.66 9.48 13.78
CA GLN A 102 -1.72 9.45 12.77
C GLN A 102 -2.50 8.13 12.87
N LEU A 103 -3.81 8.23 13.00
CA LEU A 103 -4.75 7.12 13.09
C LEU A 103 -5.77 7.23 11.96
N ASP A 104 -5.95 6.15 11.23
CA ASP A 104 -6.99 6.03 10.22
C ASP A 104 -8.08 5.09 10.76
N VAL A 105 -9.21 5.68 11.12
CA VAL A 105 -10.31 5.00 11.80
C VAL A 105 -11.42 4.66 10.81
N LEU A 106 -11.71 3.37 10.67
CA LEU A 106 -12.83 2.84 9.91
C LEU A 106 -14.01 2.51 10.84
N TYR A 107 -15.22 2.58 10.31
CA TYR A 107 -16.46 2.30 11.03
C TYR A 107 -17.21 1.13 10.38
N ALA A 108 -17.62 0.17 11.20
CA ALA A 108 -18.40 -0.99 10.77
C ALA A 108 -19.55 -1.27 11.77
N PRO A 109 -20.80 -0.94 11.43
CA PRO A 109 -21.95 -1.37 12.21
C PRO A 109 -22.21 -2.87 11.99
N LEU A 110 -22.31 -3.63 13.07
CA LEU A 110 -22.61 -5.06 13.01
C LEU A 110 -24.07 -5.30 13.38
N ALA A 111 -24.71 -6.25 12.70
CA ALA A 111 -26.08 -6.70 12.96
C ALA A 111 -26.16 -7.55 14.25
N MET A 112 -25.76 -6.97 15.38
CA MET A 112 -25.76 -7.60 16.69
C MET A 112 -26.13 -6.60 17.78
N HIS A 113 -26.77 -7.07 18.84
CA HIS A 113 -27.26 -6.22 19.95
C HIS A 113 -26.20 -5.92 21.01
N THR A 114 -25.19 -6.79 21.14
CA THR A 114 -24.07 -6.61 22.07
C THR A 114 -22.79 -7.07 21.38
N LEU A 115 -21.72 -6.29 21.49
CA LEU A 115 -20.39 -6.68 21.02
C LEU A 115 -19.70 -7.49 22.11
N PRO A 116 -19.34 -8.77 21.85
CA PRO A 116 -18.54 -9.54 22.77
C PRO A 116 -17.12 -8.95 22.84
N GLU A 117 -16.50 -9.01 24.01
CA GLU A 117 -15.11 -8.54 24.21
C GLU A 117 -14.12 -9.28 23.31
N GLN A 118 -14.39 -10.57 23.06
CA GLN A 118 -13.61 -11.43 22.17
C GLN A 118 -14.39 -11.71 20.86
N LEU A 119 -14.58 -10.68 20.05
CA LEU A 119 -15.21 -10.84 18.74
C LEU A 119 -14.23 -11.44 17.72
N ASP A 120 -14.51 -12.66 17.25
CA ASP A 120 -13.75 -13.25 16.15
C ASP A 120 -14.26 -12.76 14.79
N LEU A 121 -13.53 -11.80 14.22
CA LEU A 121 -13.81 -11.26 12.89
C LEU A 121 -13.59 -12.28 11.77
N SER A 122 -12.91 -13.41 12.01
CA SER A 122 -12.74 -14.44 10.98
C SER A 122 -14.03 -15.14 10.59
N ASN A 123 -15.01 -15.17 11.50
CA ASN A 123 -16.30 -15.77 11.23
C ASN A 123 -17.07 -14.96 10.17
N HIS A 124 -17.42 -15.58 9.04
CA HIS A 124 -18.14 -14.92 7.95
C HIS A 124 -19.55 -14.47 8.34
N ALA A 125 -20.13 -15.03 9.41
CA ALA A 125 -21.43 -14.63 9.93
C ALA A 125 -21.48 -13.15 10.33
N VAL A 126 -20.35 -12.53 10.68
CA VAL A 126 -20.29 -11.08 11.01
C VAL A 126 -20.64 -10.18 9.83
N LEU A 127 -20.59 -10.71 8.60
CA LEU A 127 -20.94 -9.96 7.38
C LEU A 127 -22.45 -10.01 7.06
N ARG A 128 -23.25 -10.81 7.79
CA ARG A 128 -24.69 -10.92 7.51
C ARG A 128 -25.39 -9.59 7.79
N GLY A 129 -26.17 -9.13 6.82
CA GLY A 129 -26.90 -7.86 6.92
C GLY A 129 -26.03 -6.60 6.84
N CYS A 130 -24.72 -6.74 6.59
CA CYS A 130 -23.83 -5.60 6.37
C CYS A 130 -24.01 -5.06 4.94
N ASP A 131 -24.01 -3.73 4.80
CA ASP A 131 -23.91 -3.08 3.50
C ASP A 131 -22.48 -3.17 2.93
N GLU A 132 -22.31 -2.82 1.66
CA GLU A 132 -21.01 -2.93 0.97
C GLU A 132 -19.89 -2.12 1.66
N PRO A 133 -20.10 -0.84 2.07
CA PRO A 133 -19.09 -0.07 2.82
C PRO A 133 -18.68 -0.73 4.15
N THR A 134 -19.62 -1.31 4.90
CA THR A 134 -19.34 -2.02 6.15
C THR A 134 -18.49 -3.26 5.89
N VAL A 135 -18.86 -4.07 4.89
CA VAL A 135 -18.07 -5.25 4.48
C VAL A 135 -16.65 -4.85 4.12
N ARG A 136 -16.47 -3.75 3.37
CA ARG A 136 -15.13 -3.25 3.01
C ARG A 136 -14.32 -2.81 4.23
N SER A 137 -14.96 -2.16 5.21
CA SER A 137 -14.32 -1.72 6.45
C SER A 137 -13.85 -2.90 7.30
N LEU A 138 -14.65 -3.96 7.41
CA LEU A 138 -14.28 -5.19 8.12
C LEU A 138 -13.19 -6.00 7.41
N ASN A 139 -13.16 -5.95 6.08
CA ASN A 139 -12.25 -6.75 5.27
C ASN A 139 -10.76 -6.44 5.54
N GLY A 140 -10.41 -5.21 5.92
CA GLY A 140 -9.04 -4.85 6.30
C GLY A 140 -8.48 -5.74 7.40
N CYS A 141 -9.17 -5.79 8.55
CA CYS A 141 -8.80 -6.64 9.68
C CYS A 141 -8.88 -8.13 9.33
N ARG A 142 -9.97 -8.54 8.66
CA ARG A 142 -10.18 -9.95 8.28
C ARG A 142 -9.07 -10.49 7.39
N VAL A 143 -8.60 -9.70 6.43
CA VAL A 143 -7.51 -10.07 5.52
C VAL A 143 -6.19 -10.20 6.28
N THR A 144 -5.85 -9.22 7.12
CA THR A 144 -4.61 -9.24 7.92
C THR A 144 -4.55 -10.46 8.83
N ASP A 145 -5.61 -10.73 9.59
CA ASP A 145 -5.66 -11.89 10.47
C ASP A 145 -5.59 -13.21 9.69
N THR A 146 -6.27 -13.29 8.55
CA THR A 146 -6.24 -14.47 7.71
C THR A 146 -4.84 -14.72 7.14
N ILE A 147 -4.10 -13.68 6.72
CA ILE A 147 -2.70 -13.82 6.29
C ILE A 147 -1.85 -14.38 7.43
N LEU A 148 -1.97 -13.84 8.64
CA LEU A 148 -1.17 -14.27 9.80
C LEU A 148 -1.46 -15.72 10.23
N ARG A 149 -2.68 -16.22 10.02
CA ARG A 149 -3.04 -17.63 10.24
C ARG A 149 -2.53 -18.56 9.13
N LEU A 150 -2.33 -18.05 7.92
CA LEU A 150 -1.94 -18.83 6.74
C LEU A 150 -0.41 -18.88 6.51
N VAL A 151 0.38 -18.17 7.30
CA VAL A 151 1.85 -18.23 7.22
C VAL A 151 2.41 -19.21 8.26
N PRO A 152 3.33 -20.12 7.87
CA PRO A 152 3.91 -21.10 8.80
C PRO A 152 4.74 -20.49 9.93
N ARG A 153 5.47 -19.41 9.64
CA ARG A 153 6.36 -18.70 10.58
C ARG A 153 6.18 -17.19 10.46
N GLN A 154 5.52 -16.58 11.45
CA GLN A 154 5.16 -15.16 11.40
C GLN A 154 6.36 -14.22 11.55
N ASP A 155 7.38 -14.60 12.31
CA ASP A 155 8.65 -13.89 12.46
C ASP A 155 9.39 -13.76 11.12
N VAL A 156 9.55 -14.87 10.40
CA VAL A 156 10.14 -14.90 9.05
C VAL A 156 9.32 -14.09 8.07
N PHE A 157 7.99 -14.27 8.08
CA PHE A 157 7.07 -13.50 7.25
C PHE A 157 7.24 -12.00 7.46
N ARG A 158 7.27 -11.52 8.71
CA ARG A 158 7.42 -10.09 9.04
C ARG A 158 8.76 -9.54 8.56
N LEU A 159 9.86 -10.27 8.77
CA LEU A 159 11.18 -9.83 8.33
C LEU A 159 11.28 -9.76 6.80
N ALA A 160 10.82 -10.81 6.10
CA ALA A 160 10.79 -10.83 4.64
C ALA A 160 9.86 -9.75 4.06
N LEU A 161 8.69 -9.53 4.66
CA LEU A 161 7.77 -8.48 4.23
C LEU A 161 8.37 -7.07 4.42
N ARG A 162 9.09 -6.84 5.53
CA ARG A 162 9.80 -5.57 5.75
C ARG A 162 10.85 -5.34 4.65
N ALA A 163 11.65 -6.36 4.33
CA ALA A 163 12.61 -6.30 3.22
C ALA A 163 11.91 -5.98 1.89
N VAL A 164 10.88 -6.73 1.50
CA VAL A 164 10.19 -6.54 0.22
C VAL A 164 9.51 -5.17 0.13
N LYS A 165 8.88 -4.68 1.21
CA LYS A 165 8.31 -3.32 1.26
C LYS A 165 9.37 -2.25 1.05
N HIS A 166 10.51 -2.39 1.72
CA HIS A 166 11.62 -1.47 1.57
C HIS A 166 12.19 -1.47 0.15
N TRP A 167 12.44 -2.66 -0.40
CA TRP A 167 12.85 -2.84 -1.79
C TRP A 167 11.86 -2.16 -2.76
N ALA A 168 10.56 -2.47 -2.66
CA ALA A 168 9.55 -1.90 -3.56
C ALA A 168 9.50 -0.36 -3.49
N ALA A 169 9.69 0.21 -2.29
CA ALA A 169 9.76 1.66 -2.11
C ALA A 169 10.99 2.27 -2.80
N LEU A 170 12.16 1.67 -2.62
CA LEU A 170 13.40 2.12 -3.26
C LEU A 170 13.40 1.95 -4.78
N ARG A 171 12.73 0.91 -5.28
CA ARG A 171 12.56 0.68 -6.72
C ARG A 171 11.43 1.52 -7.35
N GLY A 172 10.75 2.34 -6.55
CA GLY A 172 9.69 3.23 -7.03
C GLY A 172 8.45 2.50 -7.53
N ILE A 173 8.12 1.36 -6.94
CA ILE A 173 6.95 0.52 -7.29
C ILE A 173 6.06 0.21 -6.07
N ALA A 174 6.07 1.11 -5.07
CA ALA A 174 5.24 1.01 -3.87
C ALA A 174 4.14 2.08 -3.85
N SER A 175 3.04 1.84 -4.59
CA SER A 175 1.81 2.65 -4.54
C SER A 175 0.68 1.99 -5.35
N ASN A 176 -0.37 1.53 -4.67
CA ASN A 176 -1.54 0.95 -5.34
C ASN A 176 -2.32 2.00 -6.17
N VAL A 177 -2.32 3.26 -5.75
CA VAL A 177 -3.03 4.35 -6.44
C VAL A 177 -2.42 4.61 -7.83
N THR A 178 -1.10 4.52 -7.96
CA THR A 178 -0.40 4.67 -9.24
C THR A 178 -0.34 3.38 -10.06
N GLY A 179 -1.04 2.32 -9.64
CA GLY A 179 -1.08 1.03 -10.33
C GLY A 179 0.10 0.10 -10.04
N TYR A 180 0.83 0.32 -8.95
CA TYR A 180 1.89 -0.55 -8.44
C TYR A 180 1.46 -1.32 -7.18
N LEU A 181 2.42 -1.81 -6.38
CA LEU A 181 2.19 -2.69 -5.25
C LEU A 181 1.83 -1.88 -3.99
N GLY A 182 0.71 -2.21 -3.35
CA GLY A 182 0.37 -1.76 -2.01
C GLY A 182 0.82 -2.73 -0.92
N GLY A 183 0.63 -2.35 0.34
CA GLY A 183 1.07 -3.13 1.50
C GLY A 183 0.44 -4.52 1.57
N VAL A 184 -0.88 -4.61 1.37
CA VAL A 184 -1.60 -5.90 1.41
C VAL A 184 -1.20 -6.82 0.26
N ASN A 185 -0.91 -6.27 -0.92
CA ASN A 185 -0.50 -7.04 -2.10
C ASN A 185 0.85 -7.71 -1.84
N LEU A 186 1.81 -6.93 -1.32
CA LEU A 186 3.12 -7.43 -0.91
C LEU A 186 3.00 -8.48 0.19
N ALA A 187 2.15 -8.25 1.19
CA ALA A 187 1.89 -9.21 2.26
C ALA A 187 1.37 -10.54 1.72
N ILE A 188 0.39 -10.52 0.80
CA ILE A 188 -0.13 -11.74 0.18
C ILE A 188 0.96 -12.45 -0.63
N MET A 189 1.72 -11.72 -1.44
CA MET A 189 2.78 -12.34 -2.25
C MET A 189 3.88 -12.95 -1.36
N VAL A 190 4.34 -12.27 -0.32
CA VAL A 190 5.34 -12.82 0.62
C VAL A 190 4.79 -14.01 1.39
N ALA A 191 3.54 -13.94 1.87
CA ALA A 191 2.88 -15.06 2.54
C ALA A 191 2.82 -16.29 1.62
N LYS A 192 2.57 -16.10 0.32
CA LYS A 192 2.60 -17.20 -0.64
C LYS A 192 3.96 -17.88 -0.70
N ILE A 193 5.06 -17.12 -0.67
CA ILE A 193 6.41 -17.69 -0.66
C ILE A 193 6.66 -18.43 0.65
N CYS A 194 6.22 -17.90 1.79
CA CYS A 194 6.30 -18.59 3.08
C CYS A 194 5.54 -19.93 3.07
N GLN A 195 4.40 -20.03 2.39
CA GLN A 195 3.68 -21.30 2.22
C GLN A 195 4.46 -22.31 1.37
N LEU A 196 5.14 -21.85 0.31
CA LEU A 196 5.93 -22.71 -0.56
C LEU A 196 7.26 -23.16 0.08
N TYR A 197 7.75 -22.42 1.07
CA TYR A 197 9.00 -22.67 1.78
C TYR A 197 8.82 -22.57 3.31
N PRO A 198 8.03 -23.48 3.92
CA PRO A 198 7.53 -23.35 5.30
C PRO A 198 8.64 -23.30 6.38
N ARG A 199 9.82 -23.85 6.08
CA ARG A 199 10.96 -23.92 7.01
C ARG A 199 12.11 -22.98 6.64
N ALA A 200 12.00 -22.22 5.55
CA ALA A 200 13.07 -21.36 5.07
C ALA A 200 13.21 -20.07 5.88
N GLU A 201 14.43 -19.57 6.04
CA GLU A 201 14.70 -18.29 6.72
C GLU A 201 14.36 -17.08 5.83
N ALA A 202 14.31 -15.88 6.42
CA ALA A 202 13.84 -14.67 5.73
C ALA A 202 14.70 -14.30 4.50
N SER A 203 16.03 -14.52 4.57
CA SER A 203 16.93 -14.33 3.44
C SER A 203 16.56 -15.23 2.25
N THR A 204 16.27 -16.51 2.54
CA THR A 204 15.84 -17.49 1.55
C THR A 204 14.45 -17.15 1.00
N VAL A 205 13.50 -16.74 1.84
CA VAL A 205 12.16 -16.29 1.40
C VAL A 205 12.27 -15.08 0.47
N LEU A 206 13.10 -14.10 0.80
CA LEU A 206 13.35 -12.91 -0.03
C LEU A 206 13.95 -13.28 -1.40
N LEU A 207 14.93 -14.18 -1.41
CA LEU A 207 15.53 -14.72 -2.63
C LEU A 207 14.48 -15.44 -3.51
N LYS A 208 13.70 -16.35 -2.91
CA LYS A 208 12.68 -17.13 -3.63
C LYS A 208 11.52 -16.26 -4.10
N PHE A 209 11.20 -15.18 -3.39
CA PHE A 209 10.22 -14.19 -3.83
C PHE A 209 10.55 -13.65 -5.21
N PHE A 210 11.77 -13.17 -5.45
CA PHE A 210 12.13 -12.61 -6.76
C PHE A 210 12.22 -13.67 -7.85
N ILE A 211 12.81 -14.84 -7.55
CA ILE A 211 12.91 -15.94 -8.52
C ILE A 211 11.53 -16.40 -8.98
N LEU A 212 10.60 -16.60 -8.05
CA LEU A 212 9.26 -17.07 -8.38
C LEU A 212 8.41 -15.99 -9.05
N LEU A 213 8.47 -14.73 -8.61
CA LEU A 213 7.70 -13.66 -9.25
C LEU A 213 8.23 -13.27 -10.62
N LYS A 214 9.55 -13.40 -10.88
CA LYS A 214 10.13 -13.28 -12.23
C LYS A 214 9.51 -14.28 -13.20
N ALA A 215 9.32 -15.52 -12.75
CA ALA A 215 8.82 -16.63 -13.56
C ALA A 215 7.29 -16.83 -13.46
N TRP A 216 6.58 -15.97 -12.73
CA TRP A 216 5.16 -16.17 -12.47
C TRP A 216 4.35 -15.97 -13.75
N PRO A 217 3.48 -16.92 -14.14
CA PRO A 217 2.76 -16.88 -15.42
C PRO A 217 1.53 -15.96 -15.33
N TRP A 218 1.75 -14.65 -15.23
CA TRP A 218 0.67 -13.65 -15.27
C TRP A 218 -0.18 -13.81 -16.54
N PRO A 219 -1.54 -13.73 -16.46
CA PRO A 219 -2.35 -13.27 -15.34
C PRO A 219 -2.83 -14.38 -14.38
N ARG A 220 -2.13 -15.52 -14.25
CA ARG A 220 -2.49 -16.53 -13.25
C ARG A 220 -2.49 -15.92 -11.85
N ALA A 221 -3.60 -16.04 -11.13
CA ALA A 221 -3.78 -15.39 -9.84
C ALA A 221 -2.95 -16.02 -8.71
N ILE A 222 -2.48 -15.17 -7.80
CA ILE A 222 -1.90 -15.59 -6.53
C ILE A 222 -3.03 -15.72 -5.51
N HIS A 223 -3.13 -16.91 -4.92
CA HIS A 223 -4.04 -17.25 -3.84
C HIS A 223 -3.27 -17.90 -2.68
N LEU A 224 -3.63 -17.54 -1.45
CA LEU A 224 -3.10 -18.16 -0.22
C LEU A 224 -3.92 -19.37 0.23
N ARG A 225 -5.19 -19.44 -0.17
CA ARG A 225 -6.09 -20.54 0.16
C ARG A 225 -7.14 -20.71 -0.94
N VAL A 226 -7.83 -21.85 -0.92
CA VAL A 226 -9.01 -22.06 -1.75
C VAL A 226 -10.05 -20.95 -1.44
N PRO A 227 -10.54 -20.21 -2.45
CA PRO A 227 -11.61 -19.23 -2.23
C PRO A 227 -12.86 -19.93 -1.67
N GLU A 228 -13.42 -19.36 -0.61
CA GLU A 228 -14.68 -19.85 -0.04
C GLU A 228 -15.85 -19.09 -0.69
N ASP A 229 -16.92 -19.80 -1.03
CA ASP A 229 -18.21 -19.20 -1.35
C ASP A 229 -19.18 -19.51 -0.20
N HIS A 230 -19.68 -18.46 0.44
CA HIS A 230 -20.59 -18.54 1.59
C HIS A 230 -22.04 -18.20 1.20
N SER A 231 -22.37 -18.13 -0.09
CA SER A 231 -23.74 -17.90 -0.59
C SER A 231 -24.44 -16.65 -0.04
N MET A 232 -23.69 -15.63 0.43
CA MET A 232 -24.24 -14.37 0.93
C MET A 232 -24.48 -13.33 -0.17
N GLY A 233 -24.26 -13.68 -1.45
CA GLY A 233 -24.50 -12.79 -2.59
C GLY A 233 -23.53 -11.60 -2.70
N LEU A 234 -22.49 -11.55 -1.87
CA LEU A 234 -21.47 -10.50 -1.95
C LEU A 234 -20.58 -10.69 -3.20
N PRO A 235 -20.09 -9.60 -3.81
CA PRO A 235 -19.27 -9.69 -5.01
C PRO A 235 -17.92 -10.35 -4.70
N VAL A 236 -17.65 -11.50 -5.32
CA VAL A 236 -16.39 -12.24 -5.24
C VAL A 236 -15.64 -12.12 -6.56
N TRP A 237 -14.31 -12.08 -6.49
CA TRP A 237 -13.45 -12.07 -7.67
C TRP A 237 -13.73 -13.26 -8.57
N ASP A 238 -13.96 -12.98 -9.86
CA ASP A 238 -14.32 -13.99 -10.85
C ASP A 238 -13.55 -13.78 -12.17
N PRO A 239 -12.57 -14.64 -12.50
CA PRO A 239 -11.76 -14.49 -13.72
C PRO A 239 -12.43 -14.99 -15.00
N ARG A 240 -13.66 -15.56 -14.93
CA ARG A 240 -14.32 -16.16 -16.11
C ARG A 240 -14.53 -15.13 -17.23
N PRO A 241 -14.40 -15.53 -18.52
CA PRO A 241 -14.67 -14.61 -19.62
C PRO A 241 -16.05 -13.96 -19.51
N GLY A 242 -16.13 -12.66 -19.81
CA GLY A 242 -17.37 -11.88 -19.72
C GLY A 242 -17.66 -11.26 -18.34
N THR A 243 -16.84 -11.53 -17.33
CA THR A 243 -16.93 -10.87 -16.02
C THR A 243 -16.11 -9.57 -16.00
N ARG A 244 -16.36 -8.74 -14.97
CA ARG A 244 -15.57 -7.52 -14.70
C ARG A 244 -14.07 -7.82 -14.51
N ASP A 245 -13.73 -8.95 -13.92
CA ASP A 245 -12.34 -9.22 -13.50
C ASP A 245 -11.53 -10.03 -14.53
N SER A 246 -12.16 -10.40 -15.66
CA SER A 246 -11.56 -11.17 -16.76
C SER A 246 -10.34 -10.49 -17.42
N LEU A 247 -10.19 -9.17 -17.28
CA LEU A 247 -9.09 -8.38 -17.84
C LEU A 247 -7.97 -8.08 -16.82
N ALA A 248 -7.98 -8.72 -15.65
CA ALA A 248 -6.96 -8.51 -14.63
C ALA A 248 -5.57 -8.94 -15.13
N LEU A 249 -4.59 -8.04 -15.03
CA LEU A 249 -3.23 -8.28 -15.55
C LEU A 249 -2.32 -9.02 -14.55
N MET A 250 -2.43 -8.69 -13.26
CA MET A 250 -1.58 -9.24 -12.20
C MET A 250 -2.41 -9.56 -10.94
N PRO A 251 -3.36 -10.50 -11.00
CA PRO A 251 -4.31 -10.72 -9.91
C PRO A 251 -3.65 -11.29 -8.64
N VAL A 252 -3.86 -10.60 -7.52
CA VAL A 252 -3.43 -11.01 -6.17
C VAL A 252 -4.64 -10.98 -5.27
N ILE A 253 -5.13 -12.16 -4.87
CA ILE A 253 -6.48 -12.32 -4.33
C ILE A 253 -6.44 -12.30 -2.80
N THR A 254 -7.30 -11.48 -2.20
CA THR A 254 -7.45 -11.43 -0.75
C THR A 254 -7.98 -12.76 -0.22
N PRO A 255 -7.44 -13.30 0.89
CA PRO A 255 -7.78 -14.64 1.35
C PRO A 255 -9.07 -14.71 2.19
N ALA A 256 -9.61 -13.57 2.63
CA ALA A 256 -10.86 -13.52 3.39
C ALA A 256 -12.05 -13.26 2.44
N TYR A 257 -13.15 -13.97 2.65
CA TYR A 257 -14.40 -13.71 1.94
C TYR A 257 -15.02 -12.35 2.37
N PRO A 258 -15.59 -11.58 1.41
CA PRO A 258 -15.57 -11.85 -0.04
C PRO A 258 -14.19 -11.56 -0.65
N SER A 259 -13.65 -12.56 -1.37
CA SER A 259 -12.32 -12.47 -1.97
C SER A 259 -12.33 -11.48 -3.12
N MET A 260 -11.32 -10.60 -3.18
CA MET A 260 -11.20 -9.56 -4.21
C MET A 260 -9.80 -9.55 -4.80
N ASN A 261 -9.66 -9.10 -6.05
CA ASN A 261 -8.34 -8.77 -6.58
C ASN A 261 -7.85 -7.47 -5.93
N SER A 262 -6.80 -7.56 -5.12
CA SER A 262 -6.18 -6.41 -4.46
C SER A 262 -5.32 -5.54 -5.40
N LEU A 263 -4.90 -6.07 -6.56
CA LEU A 263 -4.09 -5.38 -7.59
C LEU A 263 -4.92 -5.02 -8.83
N TYR A 264 -6.12 -4.51 -8.63
CA TYR A 264 -7.04 -4.14 -9.72
C TYR A 264 -6.60 -2.89 -10.51
N ASN A 265 -5.67 -2.08 -9.98
CA ASN A 265 -5.19 -0.85 -10.63
C ASN A 265 -4.01 -1.08 -11.59
N VAL A 266 -3.48 -2.31 -11.69
CA VAL A 266 -2.33 -2.61 -12.55
C VAL A 266 -2.68 -2.37 -14.02
N GLN A 267 -1.79 -1.70 -14.73
CA GLN A 267 -1.89 -1.37 -16.16
C GLN A 267 -0.76 -2.04 -16.94
N ARG A 268 -0.73 -1.93 -18.26
CA ARG A 268 0.26 -2.63 -19.08
C ARG A 268 1.66 -2.14 -18.76
N SER A 269 1.85 -0.83 -18.62
CA SER A 269 3.15 -0.25 -18.33
C SER A 269 3.58 -0.47 -16.89
N THR A 270 2.66 -0.46 -15.91
CA THR A 270 3.05 -0.77 -14.53
C THR A 270 3.37 -2.25 -14.35
N LEU A 271 2.67 -3.17 -15.02
CA LEU A 271 3.04 -4.58 -15.09
C LEU A 271 4.44 -4.76 -15.65
N GLU A 272 4.73 -4.14 -16.80
CA GLU A 272 6.03 -4.21 -17.47
C GLU A 272 7.18 -3.71 -16.57
N VAL A 273 6.96 -2.61 -15.84
CA VAL A 273 7.93 -2.10 -14.86
C VAL A 273 8.12 -3.08 -13.69
N MET A 274 7.04 -3.60 -13.11
CA MET A 274 7.14 -4.54 -11.98
C MET A 274 7.84 -5.84 -12.36
N THR A 275 7.51 -6.43 -13.52
CA THR A 275 8.16 -7.67 -13.97
C THR A 275 9.64 -7.46 -14.28
N ALA A 276 10.01 -6.30 -14.85
CA ALA A 276 11.42 -5.94 -15.04
C ALA A 276 12.17 -5.78 -13.71
N GLU A 277 11.58 -5.13 -12.71
CA GLU A 277 12.20 -4.98 -11.39
C GLU A 277 12.31 -6.33 -10.65
N PHE A 278 11.33 -7.24 -10.76
CA PHE A 278 11.46 -8.61 -10.25
C PHE A 278 12.60 -9.36 -10.95
N ALA A 279 12.72 -9.21 -12.27
CA ALA A 279 13.78 -9.86 -13.03
C ALA A 279 15.18 -9.37 -12.63
N ASN A 280 15.35 -8.05 -12.48
CA ASN A 280 16.59 -7.43 -12.01
C ASN A 280 16.96 -7.90 -10.60
N ALA A 281 15.99 -7.89 -9.68
CA ALA A 281 16.20 -8.35 -8.30
C ALA A 281 16.55 -9.84 -8.24
N ALA A 282 15.89 -10.67 -9.05
CA ALA A 282 16.20 -12.09 -9.14
C ALA A 282 17.63 -12.36 -9.65
N GLU A 283 18.16 -11.52 -10.55
CA GLU A 283 19.55 -11.62 -11.03
C GLU A 283 20.56 -11.26 -9.94
N VAL A 284 20.32 -10.18 -9.21
CA VAL A 284 21.12 -9.81 -8.04
C VAL A 284 21.12 -10.93 -7.01
N CYS A 285 19.94 -11.43 -6.65
CA CYS A 285 19.76 -12.54 -5.73
C CYS A 285 20.41 -13.85 -6.22
N THR A 286 20.37 -14.14 -7.52
CA THR A 286 21.07 -15.28 -8.11
C THR A 286 22.59 -15.11 -8.05
N SER A 287 23.10 -13.87 -8.17
CA SER A 287 24.52 -13.61 -7.99
C SER A 287 24.99 -13.90 -6.56
N PHE A 288 24.16 -13.62 -5.55
CA PHE A 288 24.46 -13.99 -4.15
C PHE A 288 24.57 -15.51 -3.98
N MET A 289 23.67 -16.28 -4.60
CA MET A 289 23.74 -17.75 -4.60
C MET A 289 24.97 -18.33 -5.31
N ARG A 290 25.69 -17.56 -6.14
CA ARG A 290 26.91 -18.03 -6.81
C ARG A 290 28.17 -17.70 -6.03
N CYS A 291 28.10 -16.74 -5.11
CA CYS A 291 29.21 -16.31 -4.25
C CYS A 291 29.44 -17.22 -3.03
N LEU A 292 29.07 -18.51 -3.11
CA LEU A 292 29.03 -19.53 -2.03
C LEU A 292 30.39 -19.90 -1.39
N ASN A 293 31.39 -19.03 -1.46
CA ASN A 293 32.68 -19.21 -0.77
C ASN A 293 32.70 -18.49 0.60
N GLY A 294 31.57 -18.46 1.31
CA GLY A 294 31.45 -17.86 2.65
C GLY A 294 31.59 -16.33 2.69
N GLN A 295 31.43 -15.64 1.56
CA GLN A 295 31.48 -14.17 1.53
C GLN A 295 30.15 -13.56 2.04
N PRO A 296 30.18 -12.41 2.71
CA PRO A 296 28.98 -11.70 3.12
C PRO A 296 28.11 -11.29 1.93
N ILE A 297 26.78 -11.29 2.11
CA ILE A 297 25.87 -10.76 1.09
C ILE A 297 25.88 -9.24 1.14
N GLU A 298 26.18 -8.63 -0.01
CA GLU A 298 26.14 -7.19 -0.19
C GLU A 298 24.67 -6.72 -0.42
N TRP A 299 23.88 -6.65 0.66
CA TRP A 299 22.46 -6.29 0.59
C TRP A 299 22.19 -4.93 -0.08
N SER A 300 23.13 -3.97 0.01
CA SER A 300 23.03 -2.66 -0.65
C SER A 300 22.77 -2.76 -2.15
N ARG A 301 23.30 -3.77 -2.86
CA ARG A 301 23.04 -3.98 -4.30
C ARG A 301 21.57 -4.29 -4.60
N LEU A 302 20.91 -5.05 -3.73
CA LEU A 302 19.49 -5.36 -3.88
C LEU A 302 18.62 -4.16 -3.53
N PHE A 303 19.03 -3.39 -2.52
CA PHE A 303 18.34 -2.20 -2.02
C PHE A 303 18.86 -0.90 -2.65
N ALA A 304 19.46 -0.94 -3.84
CA ALA A 304 19.83 0.28 -4.54
C ALA A 304 18.56 1.04 -4.99
N PRO A 305 18.44 2.36 -4.75
CA PRO A 305 17.32 3.16 -5.27
C PRO A 305 17.25 3.12 -6.80
N VAL A 306 16.04 3.23 -7.36
CA VAL A 306 15.89 3.40 -8.81
C VAL A 306 16.42 4.79 -9.23
N PRO A 307 17.27 4.87 -10.27
CA PRO A 307 17.74 6.14 -10.83
C PRO A 307 16.65 6.81 -11.70
N PHE A 308 15.46 7.04 -11.14
CA PHE A 308 14.27 7.45 -11.90
C PHE A 308 14.48 8.76 -12.67
N PHE A 309 15.06 9.79 -12.04
CA PHE A 309 15.28 11.11 -12.65
C PHE A 309 16.48 11.15 -13.62
N THR A 310 17.17 10.02 -13.81
CA THR A 310 18.31 9.94 -14.75
C THR A 310 18.18 8.87 -15.81
N GLN A 311 17.26 7.90 -15.67
CA GLN A 311 17.10 6.79 -16.62
C GLN A 311 16.21 7.08 -17.84
N HIS A 312 15.35 8.10 -17.79
CA HIS A 312 14.40 8.39 -18.88
C HIS A 312 14.86 9.58 -19.73
N THR A 313 14.44 9.59 -20.99
CA THR A 313 14.79 10.68 -21.93
C THR A 313 13.90 11.91 -21.75
N PHE A 314 12.60 11.67 -21.54
CA PHE A 314 11.59 12.70 -21.34
C PHE A 314 10.79 12.42 -20.08
N TYR A 315 10.18 13.47 -19.54
CA TYR A 315 9.33 13.42 -18.37
C TYR A 315 8.07 14.25 -18.61
N ILE A 316 6.91 13.76 -18.19
CA ILE A 316 5.75 14.62 -17.92
C ILE A 316 5.81 15.01 -16.46
N GLN A 317 5.76 16.32 -16.18
CA GLN A 317 5.58 16.88 -14.85
C GLN A 317 4.14 17.37 -14.71
N LEU A 318 3.47 16.99 -13.63
CA LEU A 318 2.18 17.56 -13.22
C LEU A 318 2.42 18.43 -11.99
N GLU A 319 2.16 19.72 -12.10
CA GLU A 319 2.21 20.67 -10.99
C GLU A 319 0.79 20.92 -10.49
N VAL A 320 0.52 20.44 -9.27
CA VAL A 320 -0.74 20.61 -8.56
C VAL A 320 -0.53 21.72 -7.54
N SER A 321 -1.29 22.80 -7.63
CA SER A 321 -1.14 23.95 -6.71
C SER A 321 -2.49 24.47 -6.25
N ALA A 322 -2.49 25.10 -5.08
CA ALA A 322 -3.66 25.77 -4.51
C ALA A 322 -3.23 27.03 -3.75
N ASP A 323 -4.16 27.94 -3.48
CA ASP A 323 -3.87 29.18 -2.75
C ASP A 323 -3.69 28.92 -1.23
N GLY A 324 -4.12 27.76 -0.73
CA GLY A 324 -3.95 27.35 0.65
C GLY A 324 -3.75 25.84 0.80
N GLU A 325 -3.15 25.43 1.93
CA GLU A 325 -2.76 24.03 2.17
C GLU A 325 -3.96 23.08 2.24
N HIS A 326 -5.08 23.52 2.84
CA HIS A 326 -6.30 22.73 2.91
C HIS A 326 -6.86 22.42 1.51
N ASP A 327 -6.87 23.42 0.64
CA ASP A 327 -7.33 23.27 -0.74
C ASP A 327 -6.36 22.41 -1.55
N LEU A 328 -5.06 22.53 -1.28
CA LEU A 328 -4.04 21.67 -1.90
C LEU A 328 -4.29 20.20 -1.55
N VAL A 329 -4.58 19.86 -0.29
CA VAL A 329 -4.83 18.48 0.14
C VAL A 329 -6.04 17.88 -0.61
N LEU A 330 -7.14 18.63 -0.68
CA LEU A 330 -8.35 18.18 -1.39
C LEU A 330 -8.11 18.05 -2.90
N TRP A 331 -7.43 19.04 -3.49
CA TRP A 331 -7.13 19.06 -4.91
C TRP A 331 -6.16 17.95 -5.31
N ASP A 332 -5.13 17.72 -4.50
CA ASP A 332 -4.17 16.64 -4.66
C ASP A 332 -4.83 15.26 -4.60
N GLY A 333 -5.71 15.02 -3.62
CA GLY A 333 -6.47 13.77 -3.55
C GLY A 333 -7.29 13.50 -4.81
N TRP A 334 -7.91 14.54 -5.39
CA TRP A 334 -8.67 14.42 -6.63
C TRP A 334 -7.78 14.16 -7.86
N VAL A 335 -6.67 14.89 -8.00
CA VAL A 335 -5.75 14.79 -9.15
C VAL A 335 -4.99 13.46 -9.10
N SER A 336 -4.36 13.14 -7.98
CA SER A 336 -3.50 11.97 -7.80
C SER A 336 -4.24 10.65 -8.04
N SER A 337 -5.51 10.56 -7.61
CA SER A 337 -6.38 9.39 -7.86
C SER A 337 -6.71 9.15 -9.35
N ARG A 338 -6.46 10.15 -10.21
CA ARG A 338 -6.72 10.10 -11.66
C ARG A 338 -5.46 10.02 -12.51
N ILE A 339 -4.26 10.21 -11.96
CA ILE A 339 -3.00 10.12 -12.73
C ILE A 339 -2.91 8.80 -13.51
N ARG A 340 -3.39 7.69 -12.94
CA ARG A 340 -3.48 6.40 -13.63
C ARG A 340 -4.26 6.43 -14.95
N ARG A 341 -5.24 7.34 -15.11
CA ARG A 341 -5.99 7.50 -16.37
C ARG A 341 -5.12 8.15 -17.44
N LEU A 342 -4.29 9.12 -17.06
CA LEU A 342 -3.28 9.69 -17.95
C LEU A 342 -2.26 8.61 -18.36
N VAL A 343 -1.75 7.83 -17.40
CA VAL A 343 -0.82 6.72 -17.67
C VAL A 343 -1.42 5.80 -18.73
N ARG A 344 -2.64 5.29 -18.51
CA ARG A 344 -3.37 4.44 -19.46
C ARG A 344 -3.45 5.02 -20.87
N ASN A 345 -3.78 6.32 -21.00
CA ASN A 345 -3.89 6.97 -22.30
C ASN A 345 -2.53 7.15 -23.00
N LEU A 346 -1.43 7.14 -22.24
CA LEU A 346 -0.07 7.23 -22.76
C LEU A 346 0.51 5.86 -23.16
N GLU A 347 0.07 4.75 -22.55
CA GLU A 347 0.66 3.40 -22.77
C GLU A 347 0.54 2.89 -24.22
N ASP A 348 -0.41 3.43 -25.00
CA ASP A 348 -0.56 3.11 -26.42
C ASP A 348 0.46 3.84 -27.30
N HIS A 349 1.03 4.93 -26.82
CA HIS A 349 1.89 5.83 -27.57
C HIS A 349 3.38 5.69 -27.21
N VAL A 350 3.68 5.46 -25.94
CA VAL A 350 5.06 5.45 -25.40
C VAL A 350 5.20 4.41 -24.27
N ARG A 351 6.44 4.09 -23.88
CA ARG A 351 6.68 3.43 -22.59
C ARG A 351 6.60 4.50 -21.50
N VAL A 352 5.77 4.26 -20.49
CA VAL A 352 5.58 5.17 -19.35
C VAL A 352 5.97 4.51 -18.04
N ARG A 353 6.59 5.28 -17.16
CA ARG A 353 6.86 4.89 -15.77
C ARG A 353 6.39 6.01 -14.84
N PRO A 354 5.19 5.93 -14.24
CA PRO A 354 4.79 6.91 -13.23
C PRO A 354 5.69 6.81 -12.00
N TYR A 355 6.10 7.93 -11.41
CA TYR A 355 6.78 7.93 -10.12
C TYR A 355 5.75 7.95 -8.98
N PRO A 356 5.84 7.07 -7.97
CA PRO A 356 4.75 6.87 -7.01
C PRO A 356 4.59 8.01 -5.99
N LYS A 357 5.58 8.89 -5.83
CA LYS A 357 5.61 9.92 -4.78
C LYS A 357 5.63 11.33 -5.38
N ALA A 358 4.71 12.18 -4.91
CA ALA A 358 4.80 13.62 -5.16
C ALA A 358 6.10 14.19 -4.59
N GLN A 359 6.65 15.19 -5.26
CA GLN A 359 7.81 15.95 -4.82
C GLN A 359 7.37 17.34 -4.40
N ARG A 360 7.93 17.85 -3.30
CA ARG A 360 7.85 19.26 -2.92
C ARG A 360 9.17 19.92 -3.29
N ALA A 361 9.09 21.10 -3.91
CA ALA A 361 10.29 21.89 -4.14
C ALA A 361 10.90 22.27 -2.77
N PRO A 362 12.24 22.28 -2.63
CA PRO A 362 12.87 22.84 -1.44
C PRO A 362 12.44 24.29 -1.27
N SER A 363 12.03 24.69 -0.07
CA SER A 363 11.72 26.08 0.24
C SER A 363 12.97 26.93 -0.01
N GLY A 364 12.87 27.92 -0.91
CA GLY A 364 13.97 28.85 -1.15
C GLY A 364 14.31 29.69 0.09
N PRO A 365 15.49 30.36 0.13
CA PRO A 365 15.77 31.33 1.19
C PRO A 365 14.67 32.40 1.19
N LYS A 366 13.98 32.52 2.34
CA LYS A 366 12.86 33.43 2.65
C LYS A 366 12.54 34.41 1.53
N SER A 367 11.76 33.96 0.54
CA SER A 367 11.14 34.87 -0.42
C SER A 367 10.23 35.84 0.34
N VAL A 368 10.22 37.11 -0.08
CA VAL A 368 9.41 38.17 0.56
C VAL A 368 7.90 37.89 0.43
N GLU A 369 7.51 37.04 -0.52
CA GLU A 369 6.15 36.52 -0.67
C GLU A 369 6.06 35.04 -0.27
N PRO A 370 4.97 34.62 0.41
CA PRO A 370 4.74 33.21 0.71
C PRO A 370 4.62 32.43 -0.60
N GLU A 371 5.51 31.44 -0.80
CA GLU A 371 5.41 30.56 -1.95
C GLU A 371 4.06 29.83 -1.95
N ARG A 372 3.39 29.87 -3.10
CA ARG A 372 2.13 29.16 -3.31
C ARG A 372 2.33 27.65 -3.08
N PRO A 373 1.52 27.00 -2.22
CA PRO A 373 1.57 25.57 -1.99
C PRO A 373 1.44 24.75 -3.29
N ARG A 374 2.38 23.82 -3.51
CA ARG A 374 2.39 22.97 -4.70
C ARG A 374 3.02 21.59 -4.50
N LEU A 375 2.56 20.63 -5.29
CA LEU A 375 3.05 19.25 -5.38
C LEU A 375 3.39 18.92 -6.84
N LEU A 376 4.53 18.26 -7.04
CA LEU A 376 5.04 17.90 -8.36
C LEU A 376 5.04 16.39 -8.55
N TYR A 377 4.28 15.90 -9.53
CA TYR A 377 4.31 14.50 -9.95
C TYR A 377 5.13 14.35 -11.24
N TYR A 378 5.79 13.20 -11.39
CA TYR A 378 6.61 12.91 -12.57
C TYR A 378 6.25 11.57 -13.19
N ILE A 379 6.21 11.51 -14.51
CA ILE A 379 6.06 10.30 -15.31
C ILE A 379 7.21 10.24 -16.29
N GLY A 380 8.05 9.21 -16.18
CA GLY A 380 9.14 8.95 -17.12
C GLY A 380 8.60 8.43 -18.44
N ILE A 381 9.17 8.91 -19.55
CA ILE A 381 8.74 8.58 -20.91
C ILE A 381 9.94 8.16 -21.74
N ASP A 382 9.80 6.99 -22.36
CA ASP A 382 10.74 6.48 -23.36
C ASP A 382 10.01 6.09 -24.65
N LYS A 383 10.71 6.22 -25.77
CA LYS A 383 10.19 5.74 -27.05
C LYS A 383 9.94 4.23 -26.95
N ARG A 384 8.81 3.77 -27.49
CA ARG A 384 8.63 2.35 -27.76
C ARG A 384 9.70 1.97 -28.78
N GLN A 385 10.65 1.10 -28.44
CA GLN A 385 11.40 0.41 -29.49
C GLN A 385 10.37 -0.32 -30.33
N ALA A 386 10.45 -0.20 -31.66
CA ALA A 386 9.60 -1.01 -32.53
C ALA A 386 9.87 -2.47 -32.14
N ALA A 387 8.91 -3.10 -31.46
CA ALA A 387 8.99 -4.51 -31.22
C ALA A 387 9.08 -5.16 -32.60
N ALA A 388 10.13 -5.93 -32.85
CA ALA A 388 10.11 -6.87 -33.96
C ALA A 388 8.98 -7.86 -33.63
N VAL A 389 7.76 -7.53 -34.07
CA VAL A 389 6.65 -8.47 -34.03
C VAL A 389 6.97 -9.48 -35.11
N THR A 390 7.65 -10.56 -34.75
CA THR A 390 7.73 -11.74 -35.60
C THR A 390 6.31 -12.30 -35.64
N ALA A 391 5.59 -12.01 -36.72
CA ALA A 391 4.24 -12.51 -36.89
C ALA A 391 4.29 -14.05 -36.89
N SER A 392 3.62 -14.66 -35.91
CA SER A 392 3.56 -16.11 -35.74
C SER A 392 2.15 -16.59 -36.06
N GLN A 393 2.03 -17.67 -36.84
CA GLN A 393 0.78 -18.34 -37.14
C GLN A 393 0.55 -19.50 -36.16
N LEU A 394 -0.66 -19.61 -35.62
CA LEU A 394 -1.07 -20.77 -34.85
C LEU A 394 -1.43 -21.91 -35.81
N LEU A 395 -0.67 -23.00 -35.77
CA LEU A 395 -0.94 -24.18 -36.56
C LEU A 395 -2.09 -24.99 -35.94
N PRO A 396 -2.80 -25.83 -36.74
CA PRO A 396 -3.92 -26.65 -36.25
C PRO A 396 -3.55 -27.61 -35.09
N ASN A 397 -2.26 -27.90 -34.90
CA ASN A 397 -1.74 -28.70 -33.79
C ASN A 397 -1.44 -27.88 -32.51
N GLY A 398 -1.81 -26.60 -32.49
CA GLY A 398 -1.61 -25.70 -31.35
C GLY A 398 -0.21 -25.09 -31.22
N GLN A 399 0.70 -25.36 -32.16
CA GLN A 399 2.05 -24.78 -32.15
C GLN A 399 2.10 -23.44 -32.88
N LEU A 400 2.93 -22.52 -32.39
CA LEU A 400 3.21 -21.23 -33.05
C LEU A 400 4.40 -21.39 -34.00
N ALA A 401 4.21 -21.05 -35.28
CA ALA A 401 5.26 -21.06 -36.31
C ALA A 401 5.47 -19.65 -36.89
N ALA A 402 6.72 -19.25 -37.12
CA ALA A 402 7.03 -17.95 -37.72
C ALA A 402 6.58 -17.90 -39.20
N LEU A 403 5.95 -16.80 -39.62
CA LEU A 403 5.56 -16.62 -41.01
C LEU A 403 6.79 -16.47 -41.92
N PRO A 404 6.83 -17.13 -43.11
CA PRO A 404 7.92 -16.97 -44.06
C PRO A 404 8.00 -15.54 -44.61
N PRO A 405 9.20 -15.05 -44.97
CA PRO A 405 9.48 -13.63 -45.24
C PRO A 405 8.89 -13.04 -46.54
N HIS A 406 7.93 -13.71 -47.21
CA HIS A 406 7.33 -13.22 -48.44
C HIS A 406 5.80 -13.32 -48.41
N ALA A 407 5.16 -12.30 -47.82
CA ALA A 407 3.79 -11.94 -48.15
C ALA A 407 3.75 -10.40 -48.35
N PRO A 408 3.30 -9.90 -49.53
CA PRO A 408 3.16 -8.48 -49.80
C PRO A 408 1.94 -7.93 -49.05
N GLY A 409 2.14 -7.73 -47.76
CA GLY A 409 1.28 -7.04 -46.81
C GLY A 409 2.19 -6.54 -45.69
N ALA A 410 3.32 -5.95 -46.11
CA ALA A 410 4.40 -5.54 -45.25
C ALA A 410 3.86 -4.62 -44.16
N ALA A 411 4.32 -4.89 -42.94
CA ALA A 411 4.24 -4.03 -41.79
C ALA A 411 4.23 -2.56 -42.24
N ALA A 412 3.11 -1.89 -42.04
CA ALA A 412 3.09 -0.44 -42.03
C ALA A 412 4.03 -0.02 -40.91
N THR A 413 5.29 0.21 -41.26
CA THR A 413 6.22 0.98 -40.46
C THR A 413 5.60 2.36 -40.42
N VAL A 414 4.81 2.61 -39.37
CA VAL A 414 4.33 3.95 -39.06
C VAL A 414 5.58 4.82 -39.03
N PRO A 415 5.70 5.84 -39.90
CA PRO A 415 6.88 6.68 -39.92
C PRO A 415 7.08 7.25 -38.52
N ALA A 416 8.34 7.48 -38.16
CA ALA A 416 8.75 8.12 -36.90
C ALA A 416 8.26 9.58 -36.83
N GLY A 417 6.94 9.77 -36.79
CA GLY A 417 6.29 11.04 -36.51
C GLY A 417 6.51 11.40 -35.05
N LYS A 418 6.46 12.69 -34.76
CA LYS A 418 6.38 13.17 -33.38
C LYS A 418 5.21 12.47 -32.70
N VAL A 419 5.47 11.72 -31.63
CA VAL A 419 4.41 11.15 -30.80
C VAL A 419 3.62 12.30 -30.20
N ASP A 420 2.32 12.37 -30.48
CA ASP A 420 1.46 13.41 -29.93
C ASP A 420 1.11 13.10 -28.46
N LEU A 421 1.88 13.69 -27.54
CA LEU A 421 1.61 13.63 -26.11
C LEU A 421 0.57 14.68 -25.67
N LYS A 422 0.22 15.64 -26.53
CA LYS A 422 -0.66 16.76 -26.19
C LYS A 422 -2.08 16.27 -25.97
N GLN A 423 -2.59 15.42 -26.85
CA GLN A 423 -3.97 14.96 -26.78
C GLN A 423 -4.28 14.15 -25.50
N PRO A 424 -3.47 13.14 -25.10
CA PRO A 424 -3.66 12.45 -23.81
C PRO A 424 -3.62 13.40 -22.60
N CYS A 425 -2.72 14.39 -22.62
CA CYS A 425 -2.60 15.39 -21.55
C CYS A 425 -3.82 16.30 -21.48
N LEU A 426 -4.34 16.77 -22.63
CA LEU A 426 -5.54 17.62 -22.69
C LEU A 426 -6.79 16.89 -22.18
N ILE A 427 -6.97 15.62 -22.57
CA ILE A 427 -8.07 14.78 -22.07
C ILE A 427 -8.02 14.70 -20.54
N PHE A 428 -6.83 14.44 -20.00
CA PHE A 428 -6.62 14.37 -18.55
C PHE A 428 -6.91 15.70 -17.85
N VAL A 429 -6.37 16.82 -18.36
CA VAL A 429 -6.60 18.15 -17.77
C VAL A 429 -8.09 18.45 -17.73
N ASN A 430 -8.80 18.28 -18.86
CA ASN A 430 -10.23 18.53 -18.95
C ASN A 430 -11.03 17.70 -17.94
N GLU A 431 -10.72 16.40 -17.85
CA GLU A 431 -11.37 15.49 -16.90
C GLU A 431 -11.17 15.94 -15.44
N VAL A 432 -9.94 16.29 -15.08
CA VAL A 432 -9.61 16.68 -13.70
C VAL A 432 -10.19 18.05 -13.35
N THR A 433 -10.19 19.01 -14.29
CA THR A 433 -10.76 20.35 -14.09
C THR A 433 -12.28 20.36 -14.01
N ALA A 434 -12.96 19.32 -14.50
CA ALA A 434 -14.42 19.19 -14.41
C ALA A 434 -14.91 18.78 -13.01
N TRP A 435 -14.05 18.78 -11.99
CA TRP A 435 -14.43 18.45 -10.61
C TRP A 435 -15.41 19.49 -10.03
N PRO A 436 -16.61 19.09 -9.59
CA PRO A 436 -17.60 20.03 -9.08
C PRO A 436 -17.15 20.82 -7.85
N ALA A 437 -16.26 20.26 -7.02
CA ALA A 437 -15.75 20.92 -5.81
C ALA A 437 -14.47 21.74 -6.06
N LYS A 438 -14.03 21.88 -7.32
CA LYS A 438 -12.88 22.72 -7.67
C LYS A 438 -13.20 24.19 -7.38
N ARG A 439 -12.30 24.85 -6.64
CA ARG A 439 -12.41 26.27 -6.29
C ARG A 439 -11.44 27.13 -7.11
N ALA A 440 -11.64 28.46 -7.07
CA ALA A 440 -10.64 29.41 -7.54
C ALA A 440 -9.33 29.18 -6.78
N GLY A 441 -8.19 29.35 -7.45
CA GLY A 441 -6.88 29.07 -6.86
C GLY A 441 -6.41 27.61 -6.98
N MET A 442 -7.28 26.63 -7.24
CA MET A 442 -6.85 25.25 -7.55
C MET A 442 -6.38 25.15 -9.00
N GLU A 443 -5.10 24.90 -9.23
CA GLU A 443 -4.46 24.85 -10.55
C GLU A 443 -3.76 23.51 -10.79
N LEU A 444 -3.83 23.04 -12.04
CA LEU A 444 -3.06 21.92 -12.57
C LEU A 444 -2.31 22.40 -13.80
N ARG A 445 -0.99 22.24 -13.81
CA ARG A 445 -0.14 22.49 -14.99
C ARG A 445 0.54 21.20 -15.42
N VAL A 446 0.63 21.00 -16.73
CA VAL A 446 1.24 19.81 -17.33
C VAL A 446 2.39 20.24 -18.23
N ASN A 447 3.60 19.85 -17.86
CA ASN A 447 4.84 20.21 -18.55
C ASN A 447 5.47 18.95 -19.15
N VAL A 448 5.90 19.01 -20.41
CA VAL A 448 6.72 17.97 -21.04
C VAL A 448 8.17 18.44 -21.04
N LEU A 449 9.02 17.74 -20.30
CA LEU A 449 10.40 18.11 -20.02
C LEU A 449 11.36 17.10 -20.65
N LYS A 450 12.46 17.57 -21.22
CA LYS A 450 13.66 16.74 -21.44
C LYS A 450 14.36 16.51 -20.10
N LYS A 451 15.12 15.42 -19.98
CA LYS A 451 15.97 15.17 -18.79
C LYS A 451 16.79 16.39 -18.35
N ALA A 452 17.41 17.11 -19.29
CA ALA A 452 18.21 18.31 -19.00
C ALA A 452 17.41 19.52 -18.46
N GLN A 453 16.08 19.48 -18.56
CA GLN A 453 15.18 20.52 -18.05
C GLN A 453 14.60 20.16 -16.68
N LEU A 454 14.95 18.99 -16.12
CA LEU A 454 14.56 18.65 -14.76
C LEU A 454 15.27 19.58 -13.76
N PRO A 455 14.56 20.00 -12.69
CA PRO A 455 15.19 20.75 -11.61
C PRO A 455 16.42 20.02 -11.03
N PRO A 456 17.55 20.70 -10.81
CA PRO A 456 18.80 20.07 -10.35
C PRO A 456 18.66 19.28 -9.03
N TRP A 457 17.80 19.77 -8.13
CA TRP A 457 17.53 19.14 -6.82
C TRP A 457 16.88 17.75 -6.90
N LEU A 458 16.35 17.36 -8.07
CA LEU A 458 15.85 15.99 -8.30
C LEU A 458 16.95 15.00 -8.70
N THR A 459 18.07 15.52 -9.19
CA THR A 459 19.15 14.72 -9.79
C THR A 459 20.41 14.69 -8.93
N GLN A 460 20.58 15.64 -8.01
CA GLN A 460 21.71 15.69 -7.09
C GLN A 460 21.47 14.81 -5.85
N PRO A 461 22.52 14.17 -5.30
CA PRO A 461 22.42 13.48 -4.01
C PRO A 461 21.97 14.47 -2.93
N LYS A 462 21.05 14.06 -2.06
CA LYS A 462 20.54 14.91 -0.95
C LYS A 462 21.65 15.44 -0.03
N GLU A 463 22.82 14.81 -0.02
CA GLU A 463 24.00 15.20 0.77
C GLU A 463 24.66 16.50 0.28
N GLU A 464 24.51 16.87 -0.99
CA GLU A 464 25.09 18.12 -1.55
C GLU A 464 24.21 19.37 -1.33
N MET A 465 23.02 19.20 -0.75
CA MET A 465 22.02 20.27 -0.60
C MET A 465 21.94 20.87 0.81
N LEU A 466 22.74 20.40 1.77
CA LEU A 466 22.80 20.99 3.11
C LEU A 466 23.62 22.30 3.06
N PRO A 467 23.05 23.47 3.40
CA PRO A 467 23.84 24.67 3.58
C PRO A 467 24.85 24.45 4.71
N ALA A 468 26.08 24.95 4.54
CA ALA A 468 27.19 24.91 5.50
C ALA A 468 26.86 25.46 6.92
N ALA A 469 25.68 26.03 7.13
CA ALA A 469 25.21 26.54 8.43
C ALA A 469 24.77 25.46 9.43
N GLN A 470 24.64 24.19 9.03
CA GLN A 470 24.26 23.09 9.95
C GLN A 470 25.45 22.33 10.55
N GLN A 471 26.69 22.67 10.17
CA GLN A 471 27.90 22.12 10.82
C GLN A 471 28.26 22.84 12.12
N GLU A 472 27.74 24.06 12.37
CA GLU A 472 28.00 24.79 13.64
C GLU A 472 27.02 24.43 14.77
N ALA A 473 25.83 23.87 14.46
CA ALA A 473 24.84 23.49 15.47
C ALA A 473 25.14 22.14 16.16
N ALA A 474 26.10 21.35 15.65
CA ALA A 474 26.51 20.08 16.24
C ALA A 474 27.53 20.25 17.40
N ALA A 475 27.97 21.49 17.68
CA ALA A 475 28.96 21.77 18.72
C ALA A 475 28.36 22.29 20.05
N ASP A 476 27.05 22.54 20.14
CA ASP A 476 26.47 23.23 21.31
C ASP A 476 25.16 22.61 21.84
N THR A 477 25.18 21.30 22.12
CA THR A 477 24.15 20.67 22.97
C THR A 477 24.80 19.87 24.09
N GLY A 478 25.51 20.57 24.96
CA GLY A 478 25.96 20.10 26.27
C GLY A 478 25.32 20.92 27.38
N ALA A 479 24.00 20.83 27.55
CA ALA A 479 23.33 21.39 28.72
C ALA A 479 22.09 20.54 29.09
N GLU A 480 22.19 19.86 30.23
CA GLU A 480 21.13 19.08 30.86
C GLU A 480 19.88 19.95 31.13
N ARG A 481 18.69 19.41 30.83
CA ARG A 481 17.41 19.94 31.33
C ARG A 481 17.01 19.18 32.60
N PRO A 482 16.53 19.86 33.66
CA PRO A 482 16.22 19.21 34.92
C PRO A 482 14.92 18.39 34.85
N ALA A 483 14.91 17.25 35.53
CA ALA A 483 13.78 16.34 35.65
C ALA A 483 12.60 16.97 36.41
N VAL A 484 11.40 16.88 35.84
CA VAL A 484 10.14 17.21 36.52
C VAL A 484 9.69 15.98 37.32
N LYS A 485 9.60 16.12 38.65
CA LYS A 485 9.03 15.10 39.55
C LYS A 485 7.51 15.00 39.34
N LEU A 486 7.01 13.81 39.02
CA LEU A 486 5.59 13.47 39.08
C LEU A 486 5.21 13.20 40.56
N GLU A 487 4.28 13.98 41.11
CA GLU A 487 3.60 13.65 42.38
C GLU A 487 2.45 12.67 42.12
N ALA A 488 2.33 11.67 42.99
CA ALA A 488 1.32 10.62 42.93
C ALA A 488 -0.04 11.12 43.47
N LEU A 489 -1.12 10.81 42.74
CA LEU A 489 -2.50 11.02 43.19
C LEU A 489 -2.93 9.94 44.21
N PRO A 490 -3.78 10.27 45.20
CA PRO A 490 -4.23 9.33 46.23
C PRO A 490 -5.35 8.38 45.71
N PRO A 491 -5.52 7.20 46.32
CA PRO A 491 -6.52 6.22 45.90
C PRO A 491 -7.95 6.63 46.32
N PRO A 492 -8.99 6.13 45.62
CA PRO A 492 -10.38 6.48 45.92
C PRO A 492 -10.89 5.74 47.16
N ALA A 493 -11.70 6.44 47.96
CA ALA A 493 -12.37 5.91 49.14
C ALA A 493 -13.62 5.09 48.78
N ASP A 494 -13.78 3.97 49.48
CA ASP A 494 -14.98 3.13 49.51
C ASP A 494 -16.22 3.91 49.98
N GLY A 495 -17.37 3.62 49.34
CA GLY A 495 -18.65 4.24 49.65
C GLY A 495 -19.82 3.38 49.20
N SER A 496 -20.06 2.31 49.96
CA SER A 496 -21.31 1.53 49.96
C SER A 496 -22.51 2.39 50.36
N ALA A 497 -23.57 2.37 49.55
CA ALA A 497 -24.95 2.52 50.04
C ALA A 497 -25.95 1.95 49.01
N ALA A 498 -26.54 0.82 49.36
CA ALA A 498 -27.68 0.23 48.69
C ALA A 498 -28.98 0.96 49.08
N VAL A 499 -29.87 1.23 48.12
CA VAL A 499 -31.31 1.39 48.37
C VAL A 499 -32.07 0.68 47.25
N ALA A 500 -32.90 -0.27 47.64
CA ALA A 500 -33.79 -1.05 46.80
C ALA A 500 -35.09 -0.29 46.51
N ALA A 501 -35.58 -0.39 45.27
CA ALA A 501 -36.99 -0.19 44.92
C ALA A 501 -37.36 -1.13 43.77
N GLY A 502 -38.45 -1.90 43.97
CA GLY A 502 -38.90 -3.00 43.13
C GLY A 502 -39.56 -2.60 41.79
N PRO A 503 -40.06 -3.57 41.02
CA PRO A 503 -40.18 -3.49 39.57
C PRO A 503 -41.52 -2.87 39.14
N GLN A 504 -41.47 -1.99 38.13
CA GLN A 504 -42.64 -1.67 37.30
C GLN A 504 -42.41 -2.23 35.89
N GLN A 505 -43.26 -3.20 35.54
CA GLN A 505 -43.45 -3.68 34.17
C GLN A 505 -44.01 -2.54 33.31
N LEU A 506 -43.40 -2.30 32.15
CA LEU A 506 -44.09 -1.68 31.02
C LEU A 506 -43.37 -2.03 29.71
N GLY A 507 -44.08 -2.82 28.89
CA GLY A 507 -44.20 -2.62 27.45
C GLY A 507 -42.97 -2.86 26.59
N ASP A 508 -42.87 -4.08 26.07
CA ASP A 508 -42.04 -4.46 24.94
C ASP A 508 -42.48 -3.71 23.67
N GLN A 509 -41.61 -2.85 23.14
CA GLN A 509 -41.54 -2.49 21.71
C GLN A 509 -40.07 -2.36 21.32
N THR A 510 -39.48 -3.49 20.95
CA THR A 510 -38.08 -3.63 20.53
C THR A 510 -37.88 -3.18 19.09
N GLY A 511 -37.32 -1.98 18.91
CA GLY A 511 -36.56 -1.56 17.73
C GLY A 511 -35.13 -1.27 18.15
N GLY A 512 -34.33 -2.30 18.44
CA GLY A 512 -32.96 -2.16 18.95
C GLY A 512 -31.98 -1.70 17.88
N ALA A 513 -31.19 -0.66 18.16
CA ALA A 513 -30.13 -0.16 17.28
C ALA A 513 -28.97 -1.17 17.15
N PRO A 514 -28.29 -1.24 15.99
CA PRO A 514 -27.13 -2.12 15.77
C PRO A 514 -25.89 -1.65 16.55
N CYS A 515 -25.05 -2.61 16.97
CA CYS A 515 -23.76 -2.35 17.61
C CYS A 515 -22.70 -1.81 16.63
N THR A 516 -21.73 -1.04 17.15
CA THR A 516 -20.65 -0.41 16.36
C THR A 516 -19.27 -1.00 16.65
N LEU A 517 -18.54 -1.40 15.62
CA LEU A 517 -17.11 -1.70 15.68
C LEU A 517 -16.29 -0.60 14.97
N PHE A 518 -15.16 -0.23 15.56
CA PHE A 518 -14.14 0.57 14.88
C PHE A 518 -12.94 -0.31 14.52
N CYS A 519 -12.49 -0.20 13.29
CA CYS A 519 -11.30 -0.89 12.79
C CYS A 519 -10.22 0.15 12.53
N LEU A 520 -9.00 -0.07 13.03
CA LEU A 520 -7.84 0.77 12.73
C LEU A 520 -7.13 0.20 11.51
N SER A 521 -6.83 1.05 10.52
CA SER A 521 -6.12 0.67 9.30
C SER A 521 -4.62 0.87 9.37
#